data_AF-A0A6A4BEK5-F1
#
_entry.id   AF-A0A6A4BEK5-F1
#
_cell.length_a   1.000
_cell.length_b   1.000
_cell.length_c   1.000
_cell.angle_alpha   90.00
_cell.angle_beta   90.00
_cell.angle_gamma   90.00
#
_symmetry.space_group_name_H-M   'P 1'
#
loop_
_entity.id
_entity.type
_entity.pdbx_description
1 polymer ?
#
loop_
_entity_poly.entity_id
_entity_poly.type
_entity_poly.pdbx_seq_one_letter_code
_entity_poly.pdbx_strand_id
1 'polypeptide(L)'
;MRKPDESYIEILERLYVSVATVLSADADNDQTEEYSTAEHTAKAINLEDYAHELAFLPDLTEALATELDYSAANVRHPELSPELQEKVVNVLKQHEKIMISSGIALPPSVYGVVCDIDIQGHTPIKQKARRVPLCHLKKLYELLRGLLKAGLVSFSTSPWASPIVIVLKKNGVNIRLCIDYKMVNAVTAIMEYAIPLVDDLTDLEKYLWYCSLDAASGFWAITMTRRARQISAFVCALGHFEWLRMPFGLKNAPMIYQRMIDNALWGFVQPKGGWKHYTALMQSAEKRGRSLREESDTNAYTFPGVTKFDADLKASQAEGSVAELVNSLLTDMFTNVLRGLFGNAGPTPRSAFEECRISISFTMSIFVQSKVNFLSHEVTRAGIRADPNKLKAITEISFPRSKKGMQSFLGALNYYSRFIQNFAVYGAALYQDKEEDFAAGGDVLAARRSFATLQRKVAEAPILRHFSRDLPVHVTLFANEWAVSTMWRSR
;
A
#
# COMPACT_ATOMS: atom_id res chain seq x y z
N MET A 1 -22.86 -9.51 13.39
CA MET A 1 -21.86 -8.59 13.94
C MET A 1 -21.64 -8.95 15.40
N ARG A 2 -20.56 -9.67 15.73
CA ARG A 2 -20.17 -10.04 17.10
C ARG A 2 -18.69 -9.72 17.30
N LYS A 3 -18.36 -9.36 18.55
CA LYS A 3 -17.14 -8.69 18.99
C LYS A 3 -15.89 -9.60 18.84
N PRO A 4 -14.74 -9.01 18.50
CA PRO A 4 -13.43 -9.66 18.48
C PRO A 4 -12.93 -9.98 19.90
N ASP A 5 -12.18 -11.08 20.07
CA ASP A 5 -11.64 -11.66 21.31
C ASP A 5 -11.49 -10.65 22.46
N GLU A 6 -12.44 -10.65 23.40
CA GLU A 6 -12.46 -9.72 24.56
C GLU A 6 -11.15 -9.80 25.36
N SER A 7 -10.45 -10.94 25.32
CA SER A 7 -9.14 -11.14 25.95
C SER A 7 -8.04 -10.16 25.49
N TYR A 8 -7.71 -10.09 24.20
CA TYR A 8 -6.55 -9.28 23.77
C TYR A 8 -6.77 -7.80 24.05
N ILE A 9 -8.02 -7.37 23.96
CA ILE A 9 -8.41 -6.00 24.31
C ILE A 9 -8.25 -5.76 25.81
N GLU A 10 -8.67 -6.72 26.66
CA GLU A 10 -8.43 -6.64 28.10
C GLU A 10 -6.93 -6.60 28.45
N ILE A 11 -6.09 -7.38 27.76
CA ILE A 11 -4.63 -7.36 27.94
C ILE A 11 -4.06 -5.98 27.59
N LEU A 12 -4.44 -5.43 26.43
CA LEU A 12 -4.02 -4.10 26.02
C LEU A 12 -4.51 -3.02 27.00
N GLU A 13 -5.74 -3.14 27.50
CA GLU A 13 -6.32 -2.24 28.49
C GLU A 13 -5.51 -2.25 29.79
N ARG A 14 -5.16 -3.43 30.31
CA ARG A 14 -4.31 -3.57 31.51
C ARG A 14 -2.91 -2.98 31.32
N LEU A 15 -2.29 -3.25 30.17
CA LEU A 15 -0.97 -2.70 29.84
C LEU A 15 -1.01 -1.17 29.74
N TYR A 16 -2.01 -0.62 29.05
CA TYR A 16 -2.18 0.83 28.94
C TYR A 16 -2.40 1.49 30.30
N VAL A 17 -3.28 0.92 31.14
CA VAL A 17 -3.50 1.43 32.50
C VAL A 17 -2.21 1.39 33.30
N SER A 18 -1.49 0.26 33.31
CA SER A 18 -0.21 0.14 34.03
C SER A 18 0.83 1.17 33.57
N VAL A 19 1.02 1.34 32.26
CA VAL A 19 1.95 2.33 31.70
C VAL A 19 1.50 3.75 32.04
N ALA A 20 0.21 4.07 31.92
CA ALA A 20 -0.32 5.37 32.27
C ALA A 20 -0.17 5.68 33.77
N THR A 21 -0.38 4.71 34.66
CA THR A 21 -0.23 4.89 36.10
C THR A 21 1.23 5.15 36.49
N VAL A 22 2.19 4.39 35.93
CA VAL A 22 3.63 4.63 36.18
C VAL A 22 4.03 6.04 35.73
N LEU A 23 3.59 6.45 34.54
CA LEU A 23 3.95 7.76 33.99
C LEU A 23 3.26 8.94 34.70
N SER A 24 2.09 8.72 35.29
CA SER A 24 1.45 9.71 36.17
C SER A 24 2.12 9.79 37.55
N ALA A 25 2.62 8.67 38.09
CA ALA A 25 3.33 8.65 39.36
C ALA A 25 4.72 9.31 39.29
N ASP A 26 5.39 9.21 38.14
CA ASP A 26 6.67 9.89 37.89
C ASP A 26 6.52 11.41 37.68
N ALA A 27 5.29 11.91 37.46
CA ALA A 27 5.01 13.34 37.29
C ALA A 27 4.75 14.08 38.62
N ASP A 28 4.57 13.34 39.72
CA ASP A 28 4.27 13.90 41.06
C ASP A 28 5.49 13.96 41.98
N ASN A 29 6.71 13.69 41.48
CA ASN A 29 7.93 13.81 42.27
C ASN A 29 8.95 14.77 41.63
N ASP A 30 9.17 15.85 42.37
CA ASP A 30 10.20 16.89 42.31
C ASP A 30 10.05 18.12 41.39
N GLN A 31 10.18 19.26 42.09
CA GLN A 31 10.32 20.62 41.60
C GLN A 31 11.67 20.81 40.89
N THR A 32 11.64 21.67 39.86
CA THR A 32 12.76 22.46 39.32
C THR A 32 14.03 21.74 38.91
N GLU A 33 14.24 21.62 37.60
CA GLU A 33 15.46 22.13 36.95
C GLU A 33 15.18 22.36 35.45
N GLU A 34 15.54 23.55 34.95
CA GLU A 34 15.50 23.93 33.53
C GLU A 34 16.45 23.03 32.73
N TYR A 35 15.93 21.93 32.19
CA TYR A 35 16.65 21.15 31.20
C TYR A 35 16.53 21.82 29.82
N SER A 36 17.66 22.39 29.39
CA SER A 36 17.93 22.80 28.02
C SER A 36 17.46 21.74 27.03
N THR A 37 16.45 22.10 26.22
CA THR A 37 15.96 21.31 25.09
C THR A 37 17.04 21.25 24.01
N ALA A 38 17.92 20.25 24.09
CA ALA A 38 18.72 19.85 22.95
C ALA A 38 17.85 19.00 22.01
N GLU A 39 17.11 19.67 21.12
CA GLU A 39 16.54 19.01 19.95
C GLU A 39 17.70 18.43 19.12
N HIS A 40 17.80 17.10 19.12
CA HIS A 40 18.61 16.44 18.12
C HIS A 40 17.87 16.61 16.79
N THR A 41 18.33 17.58 15.99
CA THR A 41 17.88 17.79 14.62
C THR A 41 18.18 16.52 13.83
N ALA A 42 17.20 15.62 13.77
CA ALA A 42 17.23 14.49 12.89
C ALA A 42 17.51 15.02 11.49
N LYS A 43 18.57 14.51 10.83
CA LYS A 43 18.80 14.74 9.40
C LYS A 43 17.44 14.63 8.71
N ALA A 44 16.94 15.75 8.21
CA ALA A 44 15.61 15.85 7.62
C ALA A 44 15.57 14.90 6.42
N ILE A 45 15.06 13.70 6.65
CA ILE A 45 14.59 12.83 5.60
C ILE A 45 13.27 13.47 5.16
N ASN A 46 13.25 13.96 3.91
CA ASN A 46 12.16 14.77 3.42
C ASN A 46 10.87 13.92 3.37
N LEU A 47 9.79 14.44 3.93
CA LEU A 47 8.52 13.73 4.13
C LEU A 47 7.84 13.35 2.79
N GLU A 48 8.25 14.00 1.71
CA GLU A 48 7.72 13.85 0.36
C GLU A 48 8.22 12.55 -0.31
N ASP A 49 9.39 12.04 0.08
CA ASP A 49 9.95 10.79 -0.46
C ASP A 49 9.15 9.54 -0.02
N TYR A 50 8.35 9.66 1.05
CA TYR A 50 7.57 8.56 1.62
C TYR A 50 6.06 8.69 1.40
N ALA A 51 5.57 9.73 0.73
CA ALA A 51 4.13 9.95 0.56
C ALA A 51 3.39 8.77 -0.11
N HIS A 52 4.13 7.92 -0.84
CA HIS A 52 3.65 6.70 -1.50
C HIS A 52 3.96 5.39 -0.73
N GLU A 53 4.75 5.45 0.34
CA GLU A 53 5.11 4.32 1.21
C GLU A 53 4.40 4.33 2.58
N LEU A 54 3.57 5.35 2.84
CA LEU A 54 2.90 5.57 4.13
C LEU A 54 1.50 4.93 4.17
N ALA A 55 1.31 4.09 5.18
CA ALA A 55 0.04 3.42 5.49
C ALA A 55 -1.06 4.40 5.91
N PHE A 56 -2.21 4.32 5.25
CA PHE A 56 -3.45 4.99 5.70
C PHE A 56 -4.23 4.03 6.58
N LEU A 57 -4.23 4.23 7.91
CA LEU A 57 -5.17 3.53 8.79
C LEU A 57 -6.59 4.03 8.57
N PRO A 58 -7.58 3.12 8.43
CA PRO A 58 -8.96 3.52 8.40
C PRO A 58 -9.26 4.15 9.75
N ASP A 59 -10.03 5.24 9.76
CA ASP A 59 -10.62 5.67 11.02
C ASP A 59 -11.66 4.62 11.42
N LEU A 60 -11.27 3.69 12.29
CA LEU A 60 -12.13 2.60 12.75
C LEU A 60 -13.19 3.08 13.77
N THR A 61 -13.30 4.40 13.99
CA THR A 61 -14.17 5.00 15.00
C THR A 61 -15.54 5.44 14.49
N GLU A 62 -15.73 5.56 13.17
CA GLU A 62 -17.01 6.01 12.60
C GLU A 62 -17.82 4.84 12.00
N ALA A 63 -19.11 4.79 12.34
CA ALA A 63 -20.06 3.84 11.77
C ALA A 63 -20.21 4.13 10.27
N LEU A 64 -19.60 3.29 9.45
CA LEU A 64 -19.62 3.43 8.00
C LEU A 64 -21.04 3.24 7.48
N ALA A 65 -21.54 4.22 6.71
CA ALA A 65 -22.78 4.07 5.96
C ALA A 65 -22.66 2.86 5.03
N THR A 66 -23.60 1.92 5.14
CA THR A 66 -23.60 0.71 4.32
C THR A 66 -24.15 0.95 2.92
N GLU A 67 -24.86 2.06 2.71
CA GLU A 67 -25.58 2.35 1.47
C GLU A 67 -24.67 3.00 0.43
N LEU A 68 -24.83 2.56 -0.82
CA LEU A 68 -24.12 3.09 -1.97
C LEU A 68 -24.91 4.25 -2.58
N ASP A 69 -24.32 5.44 -2.58
CA ASP A 69 -24.94 6.61 -3.20
C ASP A 69 -24.68 6.66 -4.72
N TYR A 70 -25.61 6.10 -5.50
CA TYR A 70 -25.56 6.14 -6.96
C TYR A 70 -25.83 7.53 -7.57
N SER A 71 -26.16 8.53 -6.76
CA SER A 71 -26.31 9.92 -7.19
C SER A 71 -25.04 10.76 -7.04
N ALA A 72 -24.00 10.20 -6.41
CA ALA A 72 -22.75 10.87 -6.16
C ALA A 72 -21.97 11.25 -7.45
N ALA A 73 -21.10 12.25 -7.31
CA ALA A 73 -20.32 12.81 -8.42
C ALA A 73 -19.33 11.82 -9.06
N ASN A 74 -18.96 10.76 -8.35
CA ASN A 74 -18.10 9.70 -8.88
C ASN A 74 -18.85 8.70 -9.79
N VAL A 75 -20.19 8.76 -9.82
CA VAL A 75 -21.07 7.90 -10.65
C VAL A 75 -21.76 8.70 -11.76
N ARG A 76 -22.02 9.99 -11.53
CA ARG A 76 -22.71 10.87 -12.49
C ARG A 76 -21.70 11.58 -13.40
N HIS A 77 -22.03 11.67 -14.68
CA HIS A 77 -21.29 12.51 -15.63
C HIS A 77 -22.25 13.38 -16.45
N PRO A 78 -22.02 14.70 -16.59
CA PRO A 78 -22.95 15.61 -17.30
C PRO A 78 -23.18 15.28 -18.77
N GLU A 79 -22.20 14.68 -19.44
CA GLU A 79 -22.28 14.33 -20.87
C GLU A 79 -22.96 12.97 -21.13
N LEU A 80 -23.32 12.21 -20.08
CA LEU A 80 -24.06 10.95 -20.25
C LEU A 80 -25.55 11.24 -20.45
N SER A 81 -26.15 10.58 -21.45
CA SER A 81 -27.61 10.62 -21.61
C SER A 81 -28.30 9.97 -20.40
N PRO A 82 -29.54 10.37 -20.05
CA PRO A 82 -30.27 9.79 -18.93
C PRO A 82 -30.40 8.26 -19.02
N GLU A 83 -30.65 7.72 -20.21
CA GLU A 83 -30.74 6.28 -20.46
C GLU A 83 -29.43 5.55 -20.20
N LEU A 84 -28.30 6.13 -20.63
CA LEU A 84 -26.99 5.50 -20.44
C LEU A 84 -26.58 5.57 -18.97
N GLN A 85 -26.87 6.69 -18.30
CA GLN A 85 -26.65 6.84 -16.86
C GLN A 85 -27.46 5.80 -16.06
N GLU A 86 -28.70 5.52 -16.45
CA GLU A 86 -29.51 4.47 -15.82
C GLU A 86 -28.90 3.08 -16.03
N LYS A 87 -28.40 2.77 -17.24
CA LYS A 87 -27.67 1.52 -17.52
C LYS A 87 -26.43 1.37 -16.63
N VAL A 88 -25.65 2.43 -16.44
CA VAL A 88 -24.49 2.43 -15.54
C VAL A 88 -24.93 2.09 -14.11
N VAL A 89 -25.95 2.78 -13.59
CA VAL A 89 -26.47 2.50 -12.24
C VAL A 89 -26.98 1.06 -12.11
N ASN A 90 -27.65 0.52 -13.13
CA ASN A 90 -28.11 -0.86 -13.13
C ASN A 90 -26.95 -1.86 -13.10
N VAL A 91 -25.85 -1.59 -13.83
CA VAL A 91 -24.64 -2.41 -13.75
C VAL A 91 -24.03 -2.33 -12.35
N LEU A 92 -23.89 -1.13 -11.76
CA LEU A 92 -23.33 -0.98 -10.42
C LEU A 92 -24.17 -1.74 -9.37
N LYS A 93 -25.50 -1.64 -9.44
CA LYS A 93 -26.42 -2.41 -8.57
C LYS A 93 -26.26 -3.92 -8.74
N GLN A 94 -26.04 -4.41 -9.95
CA GLN A 94 -25.76 -5.83 -10.18
C GLN A 94 -24.46 -6.31 -9.51
N HIS A 95 -23.53 -5.39 -9.23
CA HIS A 95 -22.21 -5.65 -8.66
C HIS A 95 -22.05 -5.13 -7.22
N GLU A 96 -23.16 -4.78 -6.56
CA GLU A 96 -23.14 -4.25 -5.18
C GLU A 96 -22.44 -5.20 -4.19
N LYS A 97 -22.48 -6.51 -4.42
CA LYS A 97 -21.87 -7.53 -3.54
C LYS A 97 -20.36 -7.40 -3.36
N ILE A 98 -19.65 -6.84 -4.34
CA ILE A 98 -18.19 -6.63 -4.26
C ILE A 98 -17.83 -5.20 -3.88
N MET A 99 -18.82 -4.31 -3.74
CA MET A 99 -18.62 -2.91 -3.43
C MET A 99 -18.78 -2.65 -1.94
N ILE A 100 -17.91 -1.80 -1.41
CA ILE A 100 -17.96 -1.32 -0.04
C ILE A 100 -18.11 0.20 -0.12
N SER A 101 -19.13 0.75 0.54
CA SER A 101 -19.46 2.19 0.48
C SER A 101 -18.25 3.06 0.84
N SER A 102 -17.50 2.69 1.88
CA SER A 102 -16.31 3.41 2.31
C SER A 102 -15.03 2.62 2.06
N GLY A 103 -13.99 3.27 1.51
CA GLY A 103 -12.66 2.68 1.34
C GLY A 103 -11.96 2.31 2.66
N ILE A 104 -12.54 2.69 3.80
CA ILE A 104 -12.07 2.45 5.15
C ILE A 104 -12.59 1.11 5.71
N ALA A 105 -13.65 0.54 5.14
CA ALA A 105 -14.15 -0.75 5.64
C ALA A 105 -13.19 -1.88 5.27
N LEU A 106 -13.03 -2.82 6.21
CA LEU A 106 -12.13 -3.94 6.02
C LEU A 106 -12.78 -4.99 5.12
N PRO A 107 -12.18 -5.31 3.95
CA PRO A 107 -12.69 -6.36 3.09
C PRO A 107 -12.48 -7.75 3.73
N PRO A 108 -13.19 -8.78 3.25
CA PRO A 108 -12.86 -10.15 3.57
C PRO A 108 -11.44 -10.53 3.11
N SER A 109 -10.96 -11.67 3.60
CA SER A 109 -9.75 -12.31 3.05
C SER A 109 -9.89 -12.50 1.55
N VAL A 110 -8.90 -12.05 0.79
CA VAL A 110 -8.77 -12.46 -0.59
C VAL A 110 -8.28 -13.90 -0.67
N TYR A 111 -8.75 -14.61 -1.70
CA TYR A 111 -8.36 -15.98 -2.03
C TYR A 111 -7.34 -16.01 -3.17
N GLY A 112 -6.52 -17.06 -3.23
CA GLY A 112 -5.54 -17.24 -4.31
C GLY A 112 -4.30 -16.33 -4.24
N VAL A 113 -4.07 -15.65 -3.12
CA VAL A 113 -2.81 -14.96 -2.83
C VAL A 113 -2.54 -14.97 -1.33
N VAL A 114 -1.27 -15.07 -0.96
CA VAL A 114 -0.78 -14.94 0.42
C VAL A 114 0.47 -14.09 0.42
N CYS A 115 0.70 -13.35 1.49
CA CYS A 115 1.95 -12.61 1.69
C CYS A 115 2.92 -13.48 2.48
N ASP A 116 4.08 -13.75 1.87
CA ASP A 116 5.21 -14.39 2.51
C ASP A 116 6.44 -13.47 2.47
N ILE A 117 7.34 -13.63 3.45
CA ILE A 117 8.58 -12.85 3.53
C ILE A 117 9.76 -13.82 3.51
N ASP A 118 10.44 -13.88 2.37
CA ASP A 118 11.66 -14.68 2.25
C ASP A 118 12.90 -13.88 2.63
N ILE A 119 13.60 -14.38 3.64
CA ILE A 119 14.80 -13.75 4.23
C ILE A 119 16.06 -14.59 4.00
N GLN A 120 15.99 -15.61 3.13
CA GLN A 120 17.14 -16.44 2.72
C GLN A 120 17.91 -17.06 3.91
N GLY A 121 17.18 -17.46 4.96
CA GLY A 121 17.77 -18.08 6.15
C GLY A 121 18.41 -17.12 7.16
N HIS A 122 18.23 -15.81 7.01
CA HIS A 122 18.77 -14.83 7.96
C HIS A 122 18.22 -15.01 9.39
N THR A 123 19.05 -14.76 10.40
CA THR A 123 18.66 -14.83 11.82
C THR A 123 17.71 -13.69 12.20
N PRO A 124 16.85 -13.86 13.23
CA PRO A 124 15.94 -12.80 13.66
C PRO A 124 16.59 -11.47 14.02
N ILE A 125 16.01 -10.37 13.52
CA ILE A 125 16.42 -9.00 13.86
C ILE A 125 15.50 -8.46 14.94
N LYS A 126 16.07 -8.18 16.12
CA LYS A 126 15.35 -7.64 17.28
C LYS A 126 15.77 -6.21 17.57
N GLN A 127 14.92 -5.25 17.26
CA GLN A 127 15.14 -3.84 17.55
C GLN A 127 14.38 -3.43 18.81
N LYS A 128 14.89 -2.43 19.54
CA LYS A 128 14.23 -1.86 20.71
C LYS A 128 13.06 -0.96 20.31
N ALA A 129 12.01 -0.93 21.12
CA ALA A 129 10.93 0.03 20.96
C ALA A 129 11.46 1.48 21.03
N ARG A 130 10.96 2.33 20.15
CA ARG A 130 11.22 3.78 20.21
C ARG A 130 10.37 4.41 21.30
N ARG A 131 10.90 5.45 21.95
CA ARG A 131 10.14 6.25 22.92
C ARG A 131 8.95 6.90 22.22
N VAL A 132 7.76 6.75 22.79
CA VAL A 132 6.53 7.38 22.32
C VAL A 132 6.22 8.57 23.23
N PRO A 133 6.07 9.79 22.70
CA PRO A 133 5.63 10.95 23.49
C PRO A 133 4.26 10.70 24.13
N LEU A 134 4.08 11.16 25.37
CA LEU A 134 2.85 10.94 26.16
C LEU A 134 1.59 11.44 25.44
N CYS A 135 1.68 12.59 24.76
CA CYS A 135 0.59 13.18 24.00
C CYS A 135 0.06 12.28 22.87
N HIS A 136 0.82 11.27 22.45
CA HIS A 136 0.44 10.31 21.41
C HIS A 136 0.06 8.94 21.96
N LEU A 137 0.36 8.64 23.23
CA LEU A 137 0.15 7.31 23.80
C LEU A 137 -1.31 6.88 23.79
N LYS A 138 -2.24 7.79 24.17
CA LYS A 138 -3.69 7.52 24.11
C LYS A 138 -4.17 7.18 22.69
N LYS A 139 -3.70 7.95 21.69
CA LYS A 139 -4.05 7.72 20.28
C LYS A 139 -3.46 6.42 19.76
N LEU A 140 -2.24 6.08 20.17
CA LEU A 140 -1.62 4.80 19.84
C LEU A 140 -2.41 3.63 20.43
N TYR A 141 -2.86 3.76 21.68
CA TYR A 141 -3.72 2.77 22.33
C TYR A 141 -5.04 2.58 21.57
N GLU A 142 -5.75 3.67 21.24
CA GLU A 142 -7.02 3.61 20.48
C GLU A 142 -6.84 2.92 19.12
N LEU A 143 -5.73 3.22 18.44
CA LEU A 143 -5.37 2.64 17.16
C LEU A 143 -5.06 1.13 17.27
N LEU A 144 -4.22 0.72 18.21
CA LEU A 144 -3.89 -0.70 18.44
C LEU A 144 -5.14 -1.48 18.85
N ARG A 145 -5.99 -0.89 19.69
CA ARG A 145 -7.29 -1.45 20.07
C ARG A 145 -8.16 -1.66 18.85
N GLY A 146 -8.20 -0.70 17.92
CA GLY A 146 -8.90 -0.83 16.64
C GLY A 146 -8.35 -1.98 15.78
N LEU A 147 -7.03 -2.08 15.66
CA LEU A 147 -6.37 -3.14 14.88
C LEU A 147 -6.63 -4.55 15.43
N LEU A 148 -6.54 -4.71 16.75
CA LEU A 148 -6.87 -5.96 17.44
C LEU A 148 -8.36 -6.28 17.24
N LYS A 149 -9.23 -5.28 17.38
CA LYS A 149 -10.67 -5.45 17.16
C LYS A 149 -10.99 -5.87 15.71
N ALA A 150 -10.27 -5.33 14.75
CA ALA A 150 -10.43 -5.69 13.35
C ALA A 150 -9.82 -7.06 13.00
N GLY A 151 -9.10 -7.71 13.91
CA GLY A 151 -8.39 -8.97 13.64
C GLY A 151 -7.26 -8.79 12.62
N LEU A 152 -6.68 -7.60 12.55
CA LEU A 152 -5.56 -7.29 11.66
C LEU A 152 -4.20 -7.63 12.28
N VAL A 153 -4.11 -7.53 13.60
CA VAL A 153 -2.92 -7.84 14.39
C VAL A 153 -3.28 -8.75 15.55
N SER A 154 -2.27 -9.41 16.11
CA SER A 154 -2.35 -10.16 17.37
C SER A 154 -1.11 -9.84 18.23
N PHE A 155 -1.14 -10.21 19.51
CA PHE A 155 0.07 -10.20 20.33
C PHE A 155 1.07 -11.24 19.79
N SER A 156 2.35 -10.87 19.78
CA SER A 156 3.42 -11.72 19.26
C SER A 156 4.36 -12.20 20.36
N THR A 157 4.96 -13.35 20.12
CA THR A 157 6.12 -13.88 20.86
C THR A 157 7.32 -14.07 19.92
N SER A 158 7.26 -13.48 18.73
CA SER A 158 8.27 -13.61 17.69
C SER A 158 9.67 -13.16 18.18
N PRO A 159 10.75 -13.83 17.75
CA PRO A 159 12.09 -13.33 18.00
C PRO A 159 12.40 -12.05 17.19
N TRP A 160 11.59 -11.70 16.19
CA TRP A 160 11.70 -10.48 15.40
C TRP A 160 10.98 -9.31 16.07
N ALA A 161 11.55 -8.11 15.94
CA ALA A 161 10.90 -6.90 16.41
C ALA A 161 11.36 -5.69 15.58
N SER A 162 10.44 -5.12 14.80
CA SER A 162 10.62 -3.81 14.15
C SER A 162 9.96 -2.69 14.96
N PRO A 163 10.61 -1.55 15.18
CA PRO A 163 10.03 -0.49 15.99
C PRO A 163 9.00 0.32 15.20
N ILE A 164 8.00 0.84 15.89
CA ILE A 164 7.04 1.77 15.30
C ILE A 164 7.63 3.18 15.14
N VAL A 165 7.12 3.93 14.17
CA VAL A 165 7.35 5.36 13.95
C VAL A 165 5.99 6.06 13.89
N ILE A 166 5.82 7.09 14.71
CA ILE A 166 4.59 7.89 14.74
C ILE A 166 4.77 9.08 13.80
N VAL A 167 3.83 9.23 12.87
CA VAL A 167 3.80 10.36 11.93
C VAL A 167 2.50 11.13 12.14
N LEU A 168 2.55 12.46 12.18
CA LEU A 168 1.34 13.27 12.31
C LEU A 168 0.60 13.36 10.97
N LYS A 169 -0.74 13.23 11.02
CA LYS A 169 -1.61 13.55 9.88
C LYS A 169 -1.56 15.07 9.63
N LYS A 170 -2.01 15.51 8.44
CA LYS A 170 -2.04 16.93 8.03
C LYS A 170 -2.72 17.86 9.03
N ASN A 171 -3.65 17.33 9.84
CA ASN A 171 -4.33 18.10 10.87
C ASN A 171 -3.48 18.37 12.13
N GLY A 172 -2.24 17.87 12.20
CA GLY A 172 -1.31 18.03 13.33
C GLY A 172 -1.71 17.27 14.61
N VAL A 173 -2.94 16.74 14.66
CA VAL A 173 -3.51 16.12 15.85
C VAL A 173 -3.52 14.60 15.73
N ASN A 174 -3.99 14.04 14.61
CA ASN A 174 -4.14 12.60 14.47
C ASN A 174 -2.81 11.95 14.09
N ILE A 175 -2.59 10.71 14.53
CA ILE A 175 -1.36 9.97 14.24
C ILE A 175 -1.55 8.98 13.08
N ARG A 176 -0.43 8.60 12.46
CA ARG A 176 -0.27 7.45 11.57
C ARG A 176 0.77 6.52 12.18
N LEU A 177 0.43 5.24 12.24
CA LEU A 177 1.36 4.20 12.67
C LEU A 177 2.15 3.71 11.46
N CYS A 178 3.46 3.93 11.48
CA CYS A 178 4.38 3.35 10.52
C CYS A 178 5.27 2.33 11.24
N ILE A 179 5.69 1.28 10.55
CA ILE A 179 6.62 0.28 11.11
C ILE A 179 7.91 0.38 10.32
N ASP A 180 9.03 0.47 11.03
CA ASP A 180 10.34 0.61 10.41
C ASP A 180 10.87 -0.75 9.95
N TYR A 181 10.38 -1.22 8.81
CA TYR A 181 10.81 -2.45 8.17
C TYR A 181 12.13 -2.32 7.40
N LYS A 182 12.90 -1.23 7.51
CA LYS A 182 14.14 -1.03 6.74
C LYS A 182 15.11 -2.21 6.87
N MET A 183 15.30 -2.69 8.10
CA MET A 183 16.19 -3.83 8.37
C MET A 183 15.64 -5.15 7.83
N VAL A 184 14.32 -5.35 7.93
CA VAL A 184 13.64 -6.52 7.35
C VAL A 184 13.77 -6.49 5.83
N ASN A 185 13.42 -5.36 5.18
CA ASN A 185 13.49 -5.17 3.74
C ASN A 185 14.92 -5.29 3.18
N ALA A 186 15.95 -4.97 3.97
CA ALA A 186 17.34 -5.15 3.58
C ALA A 186 17.72 -6.64 3.41
N VAL A 187 17.14 -7.52 4.22
CA VAL A 187 17.39 -8.97 4.18
C VAL A 187 16.34 -9.74 3.38
N THR A 188 15.20 -9.11 3.05
CA THR A 188 14.15 -9.72 2.23
C THR A 188 14.60 -9.88 0.77
N ALA A 189 14.54 -11.12 0.27
CA ALA A 189 14.72 -11.46 -1.13
C ALA A 189 13.73 -10.69 -2.00
N ILE A 190 14.23 -10.11 -3.10
CA ILE A 190 13.40 -9.37 -4.04
C ILE A 190 12.48 -10.36 -4.74
N MET A 191 11.18 -10.07 -4.74
CA MET A 191 10.24 -10.81 -5.58
C MET A 191 10.38 -10.32 -7.02
N GLU A 192 10.75 -11.22 -7.92
CA GLU A 192 10.74 -10.94 -9.36
C GLU A 192 9.30 -11.00 -9.86
N TYR A 193 8.70 -9.84 -10.08
CA TYR A 193 7.39 -9.71 -10.69
C TYR A 193 7.36 -8.43 -11.54
N ALA A 194 6.86 -8.53 -12.76
CA ALA A 194 6.76 -7.39 -13.66
C ALA A 194 5.58 -6.51 -13.24
N ILE A 195 5.85 -5.27 -12.82
CA ILE A 195 4.81 -4.25 -12.68
C ILE A 195 4.60 -3.61 -14.04
N PRO A 196 3.36 -3.53 -14.55
CA PRO A 196 3.09 -2.79 -15.77
C PRO A 196 3.40 -1.30 -15.57
N LEU A 197 4.05 -0.70 -16.56
CA LEU A 197 4.26 0.74 -16.64
C LEU A 197 3.11 1.38 -17.41
N VAL A 198 2.96 2.70 -17.28
CA VAL A 198 1.99 3.46 -18.08
C VAL A 198 2.27 3.31 -19.58
N ASP A 199 3.53 3.03 -19.93
CA ASP A 199 3.96 2.79 -21.31
C ASP A 199 3.38 1.50 -21.90
N ASP A 200 2.96 0.55 -21.06
CA ASP A 200 2.35 -0.70 -21.49
C ASP A 200 0.85 -0.53 -21.85
N LEU A 201 0.27 0.64 -21.54
CA LEU A 201 -1.10 0.95 -21.92
C LEU A 201 -1.17 1.26 -23.43
N THR A 202 -1.74 0.33 -24.18
CA THR A 202 -1.95 0.44 -25.63
C THR A 202 -3.43 0.54 -25.97
N ASP A 203 -3.75 1.03 -27.18
CA ASP A 203 -5.11 1.07 -27.75
C ASP A 203 -6.15 1.88 -26.96
N LEU A 204 -5.71 2.79 -26.08
CA LEU A 204 -6.59 3.61 -25.26
C LEU A 204 -7.43 4.60 -26.10
N GLU A 205 -7.00 4.94 -27.32
CA GLU A 205 -7.74 5.82 -28.22
C GLU A 205 -9.13 5.29 -28.62
N LYS A 206 -9.35 3.98 -28.48
CA LYS A 206 -10.61 3.31 -28.83
C LYS A 206 -11.72 3.54 -27.79
N TYR A 207 -11.35 4.00 -26.59
CA TYR A 207 -12.29 4.11 -25.47
C TYR A 207 -12.69 5.56 -25.22
N LEU A 208 -14.01 5.78 -25.13
CA LEU A 208 -14.59 7.09 -24.82
C LEU A 208 -14.72 7.33 -23.31
N TRP A 209 -14.93 6.25 -22.56
CA TRP A 209 -15.24 6.28 -21.13
C TRP A 209 -14.29 5.36 -20.37
N TYR A 210 -13.85 5.82 -19.20
CA TYR A 210 -12.92 5.12 -18.33
C TYR A 210 -13.54 4.90 -16.96
N CYS A 211 -13.14 3.81 -16.30
CA CYS A 211 -13.39 3.56 -14.89
C CYS A 211 -12.06 3.38 -14.16
N SER A 212 -11.92 4.01 -13.00
CA SER A 212 -10.84 3.70 -12.05
C SER A 212 -11.44 3.02 -10.84
N LEU A 213 -11.07 1.76 -10.64
CA LEU A 213 -11.57 0.95 -9.53
C LEU A 213 -10.49 0.89 -8.46
N ASP A 214 -10.81 1.45 -7.30
CA ASP A 214 -9.95 1.42 -6.12
C ASP A 214 -10.30 0.19 -5.28
N ALA A 215 -9.34 -0.68 -4.98
CA ALA A 215 -9.62 -1.82 -4.11
C ALA A 215 -9.67 -1.36 -2.66
N ALA A 216 -10.76 -1.69 -1.97
CA ALA A 216 -10.94 -1.32 -0.57
C ALA A 216 -9.86 -1.99 0.29
N SER A 217 -9.04 -1.19 0.98
CA SER A 217 -7.99 -1.67 1.89
C SER A 217 -7.15 -2.83 1.32
N GLY A 218 -6.74 -2.73 0.06
CA GLY A 218 -6.23 -3.84 -0.75
C GLY A 218 -5.10 -4.67 -0.11
N PHE A 219 -4.15 -4.06 0.60
CA PHE A 219 -3.10 -4.82 1.29
C PHE A 219 -3.64 -5.63 2.48
N TRP A 220 -4.56 -5.08 3.26
CA TRP A 220 -5.14 -5.79 4.40
C TRP A 220 -6.11 -6.90 4.04
N ALA A 221 -6.51 -7.00 2.78
CA ALA A 221 -7.24 -8.15 2.27
C ALA A 221 -6.36 -9.41 2.18
N ILE A 222 -5.03 -9.24 2.06
CA ILE A 222 -4.07 -10.32 1.83
C ILE A 222 -3.64 -10.94 3.16
N THR A 223 -3.79 -12.25 3.28
CA THR A 223 -3.40 -13.02 4.48
C THR A 223 -1.90 -13.26 4.54
N MET A 224 -1.32 -13.22 5.73
CA MET A 224 0.11 -13.51 5.97
C MET A 224 0.35 -15.00 6.24
N THR A 225 1.45 -15.55 5.72
CA THR A 225 1.97 -16.86 6.17
C THR A 225 2.45 -16.78 7.62
N ARG A 226 2.61 -17.92 8.30
CA ARG A 226 3.12 -17.96 9.69
C ARG A 226 4.52 -17.37 9.79
N ARG A 227 5.39 -17.71 8.83
CA ARG A 227 6.75 -17.17 8.75
C ARG A 227 6.70 -15.64 8.60
N ALA A 228 5.88 -15.14 7.69
CA ALA A 228 5.75 -13.70 7.47
C ALA A 228 5.14 -12.96 8.66
N ARG A 229 4.15 -13.54 9.36
CA ARG A 229 3.61 -13.00 10.62
C ARG A 229 4.73 -12.74 11.61
N GLN A 230 5.56 -13.76 11.88
CA GLN A 230 6.68 -13.66 12.80
C GLN A 230 7.68 -12.59 12.35
N ILE A 231 8.10 -12.58 11.09
CA ILE A 231 9.09 -11.61 10.58
C ILE A 231 8.53 -10.18 10.62
N SER A 232 7.24 -10.01 10.35
CA SER A 232 6.56 -8.71 10.37
C SER A 232 6.29 -8.17 11.79
N ALA A 233 6.65 -8.91 12.84
CA ALA A 233 6.36 -8.53 14.21
C ALA A 233 6.98 -7.17 14.57
N PHE A 234 6.21 -6.34 15.27
CA PHE A 234 6.56 -4.97 15.60
C PHE A 234 6.39 -4.68 17.09
N VAL A 235 7.18 -3.73 17.60
CA VAL A 235 7.27 -3.40 19.02
C VAL A 235 7.04 -1.92 19.29
N CYS A 236 6.32 -1.62 20.37
CA CYS A 236 6.04 -0.27 20.85
C CYS A 236 5.96 -0.23 22.38
N ALA A 237 5.68 0.96 22.94
CA ALA A 237 5.53 1.16 24.37
C ALA A 237 4.39 0.33 25.01
N LEU A 238 3.42 -0.11 24.22
CA LEU A 238 2.23 -0.86 24.68
C LEU A 238 2.34 -2.38 24.44
N GLY A 239 3.46 -2.87 23.90
CA GLY A 239 3.69 -4.29 23.73
C GLY A 239 4.31 -4.69 22.39
N HIS A 240 4.26 -5.99 22.12
CA HIS A 240 4.80 -6.66 20.95
C HIS A 240 3.69 -7.37 20.19
N PHE A 241 3.60 -7.10 18.89
CA PHE A 241 2.48 -7.47 18.05
C PHE A 241 2.95 -8.04 16.71
N GLU A 242 2.10 -8.80 16.04
CA GLU A 242 2.34 -9.32 14.68
C GLU A 242 1.12 -9.12 13.80
N TRP A 243 1.34 -9.02 12.49
CA TRP A 243 0.29 -8.81 11.51
C TRP A 243 -0.29 -10.10 10.99
N LEU A 244 -1.62 -10.23 11.03
CA LEU A 244 -2.36 -11.34 10.41
C LEU A 244 -2.64 -11.09 8.92
N ARG A 245 -2.61 -9.81 8.52
CA ARG A 245 -2.83 -9.32 7.15
C ARG A 245 -1.64 -8.51 6.68
N MET A 246 -1.41 -8.45 5.37
CA MET A 246 -0.21 -7.81 4.83
C MET A 246 -0.13 -6.33 5.24
N PRO A 247 0.90 -5.94 6.03
CA PRO A 247 1.09 -4.55 6.40
C PRO A 247 1.72 -3.75 5.26
N PHE A 248 1.57 -2.44 5.35
CA PHE A 248 2.33 -1.49 4.55
C PHE A 248 3.82 -1.48 4.96
N GLY A 249 4.67 -1.01 4.05
CA GLY A 249 6.11 -0.85 4.29
C GLY A 249 6.95 -2.09 4.03
N LEU A 250 6.34 -3.24 3.68
CA LEU A 250 7.08 -4.42 3.23
C LEU A 250 7.53 -4.25 1.78
N LYS A 251 8.78 -4.62 1.49
CA LYS A 251 9.44 -4.49 0.18
C LYS A 251 8.64 -5.09 -0.98
N ASN A 252 8.07 -6.28 -0.78
CA ASN A 252 7.38 -7.04 -1.84
C ASN A 252 5.85 -6.82 -1.84
N ALA A 253 5.30 -6.00 -0.94
CA ALA A 253 3.85 -5.80 -0.84
C ALA A 253 3.20 -5.36 -2.17
N PRO A 254 3.76 -4.40 -2.94
CA PRO A 254 3.18 -4.02 -4.22
C PRO A 254 3.20 -5.15 -5.25
N MET A 255 4.20 -6.04 -5.23
CA MET A 255 4.32 -7.15 -6.19
C MET A 255 3.26 -8.22 -5.89
N ILE A 256 3.10 -8.54 -4.61
CA ILE A 256 2.10 -9.49 -4.14
C ILE A 256 0.70 -8.97 -4.48
N TYR A 257 0.47 -7.67 -4.33
CA TYR A 257 -0.79 -7.03 -4.69
C TYR A 257 -1.03 -7.00 -6.20
N GLN A 258 -0.03 -6.65 -7.03
CA GLN A 258 -0.18 -6.69 -8.48
C GLN A 258 -0.52 -8.10 -8.96
N ARG A 259 0.17 -9.10 -8.41
CA ARG A 259 -0.09 -10.51 -8.71
C ARG A 259 -1.51 -10.94 -8.33
N MET A 260 -2.05 -10.45 -7.22
CA MET A 260 -3.45 -10.67 -6.84
C MET A 260 -4.40 -10.15 -7.92
N ILE A 261 -4.17 -8.93 -8.42
CA ILE A 261 -5.00 -8.30 -9.45
C ILE A 261 -4.88 -9.06 -10.78
N ASP A 262 -3.67 -9.44 -11.19
CA ASP A 262 -3.46 -10.17 -12.45
C ASP A 262 -4.10 -11.56 -12.39
N ASN A 263 -4.03 -12.24 -11.25
CA ASN A 263 -4.71 -13.52 -11.04
C ASN A 263 -6.23 -13.37 -11.16
N ALA A 264 -6.80 -12.30 -10.60
CA ALA A 264 -8.23 -12.05 -10.68
C ALA A 264 -8.69 -11.62 -12.09
N LEU A 265 -7.86 -10.90 -12.84
CA LEU A 265 -8.25 -10.44 -14.18
C LEU A 265 -8.07 -11.51 -15.25
N TRP A 266 -7.01 -12.30 -15.14
CA TRP A 266 -6.56 -13.18 -16.23
C TRP A 266 -6.55 -14.66 -15.87
N GLY A 267 -6.74 -15.01 -14.60
CA GLY A 267 -6.80 -16.41 -14.16
C GLY A 267 -5.48 -17.17 -14.33
N PHE A 268 -4.34 -16.47 -14.38
CA PHE A 268 -3.01 -17.07 -14.64
C PHE A 268 -2.61 -18.14 -13.62
N VAL A 269 -3.15 -18.09 -12.40
CA VAL A 269 -2.84 -19.04 -11.33
C VAL A 269 -4.13 -19.76 -10.93
N GLN A 270 -4.13 -21.09 -11.10
CA GLN A 270 -5.18 -21.95 -10.56
C GLN A 270 -4.66 -22.69 -9.32
N PRO A 271 -5.39 -22.66 -8.19
CA PRO A 271 -5.06 -23.50 -7.05
C PRO A 271 -5.19 -24.99 -7.43
N LYS A 272 -4.39 -25.85 -6.79
CA LYS A 272 -4.46 -27.31 -7.00
C LYS A 272 -5.89 -27.80 -6.71
N GLY A 273 -6.54 -28.44 -7.69
CA GLY A 273 -7.94 -28.86 -7.60
C GLY A 273 -8.97 -27.81 -8.06
N GLY A 274 -8.53 -26.65 -8.53
CA GLY A 274 -9.38 -25.60 -9.10
C GLY A 274 -10.06 -24.70 -8.05
N TRP A 275 -10.56 -23.56 -8.51
CA TRP A 275 -11.14 -22.51 -7.65
C TRP A 275 -12.33 -22.98 -6.80
N LYS A 276 -13.23 -23.80 -7.37
CA LYS A 276 -14.39 -24.33 -6.62
C LYS A 276 -13.97 -25.14 -5.40
N HIS A 277 -12.97 -26.02 -5.57
CA HIS A 277 -12.46 -26.85 -4.49
C HIS A 277 -11.74 -26.02 -3.42
N TYR A 278 -10.84 -25.13 -3.86
CA TYR A 278 -10.11 -24.23 -2.96
C TYR A 278 -11.04 -23.33 -2.15
N THR A 279 -12.03 -22.72 -2.80
CA THR A 279 -13.04 -21.88 -2.14
C THR A 279 -13.83 -22.67 -1.10
N ALA A 280 -14.23 -23.91 -1.40
CA ALA A 280 -14.93 -24.77 -0.44
C ALA A 280 -14.04 -25.12 0.77
N LEU A 281 -12.76 -25.41 0.54
CA LEU A 281 -11.81 -25.67 1.63
C LEU A 281 -11.60 -24.44 2.52
N MET A 282 -11.41 -23.26 1.91
CA MET A 282 -11.27 -21.99 2.64
C MET A 282 -12.54 -21.68 3.45
N GLN A 283 -13.72 -21.81 2.86
CA GLN A 283 -14.98 -21.60 3.56
C GLN A 283 -15.18 -22.59 4.73
N SER A 284 -14.81 -23.86 4.52
CA SER A 284 -14.85 -24.88 5.56
C SER A 284 -13.87 -24.57 6.70
N ALA A 285 -12.65 -24.13 6.37
CA ALA A 285 -11.64 -23.71 7.34
C ALA A 285 -12.09 -22.46 8.12
N GLU A 286 -12.68 -21.47 7.45
CA GLU A 286 -13.26 -20.27 8.08
C GLU A 286 -14.45 -20.63 8.97
N LYS A 287 -15.26 -21.63 8.58
CA LYS A 287 -16.39 -22.11 9.39
C LYS A 287 -15.89 -22.88 10.62
N ARG A 288 -14.93 -23.79 10.47
CA ARG A 288 -14.28 -24.49 11.59
C ARG A 288 -13.63 -23.52 12.56
N GLY A 289 -12.89 -22.54 12.05
CA GLY A 289 -12.30 -21.48 12.86
C GLY A 289 -13.35 -20.66 13.61
N ARG A 290 -14.50 -20.37 12.98
CA ARG A 290 -15.63 -19.72 13.66
C ARG A 290 -16.26 -20.60 14.74
N SER A 291 -16.51 -21.87 14.46
CA SER A 291 -17.11 -22.81 15.43
C SER A 291 -16.19 -23.07 16.63
N LEU A 292 -14.88 -23.24 16.41
CA LEU A 292 -13.91 -23.39 17.50
C LEU A 292 -13.83 -22.14 18.39
N ARG A 293 -13.96 -20.94 17.81
CA ARG A 293 -14.05 -19.68 18.56
C ARG A 293 -15.35 -19.57 19.36
N GLU A 294 -16.46 -20.03 18.79
CA GLU A 294 -17.76 -20.07 19.48
C GLU A 294 -17.78 -21.09 20.64
N GLU A 295 -17.06 -22.21 20.51
CA GLU A 295 -16.94 -23.23 21.57
C GLU A 295 -15.96 -22.83 22.69
N SER A 296 -14.86 -22.13 22.38
CA SER A 296 -13.93 -21.62 23.40
C SER A 296 -14.58 -20.58 24.31
N ASP A 297 -15.49 -19.76 23.78
CA ASP A 297 -16.25 -18.77 24.55
C ASP A 297 -17.17 -19.41 25.60
N THR A 298 -17.66 -20.64 25.35
CA THR A 298 -18.51 -21.37 26.32
C THR A 298 -17.72 -22.05 27.44
N ASN A 299 -16.43 -22.34 27.24
CA ASN A 299 -15.61 -23.13 28.16
C ASN A 299 -14.61 -22.30 29.00
N ALA A 300 -14.69 -20.96 28.96
CA ALA A 300 -13.76 -20.06 29.67
C ALA A 300 -13.84 -20.11 31.22
N TYR A 301 -14.63 -21.02 31.81
CA TYR A 301 -14.82 -21.15 33.25
C TYR A 301 -14.58 -22.59 33.74
N THR A 302 -13.39 -23.18 33.58
CA THR A 302 -13.14 -24.51 34.20
C THR A 302 -11.68 -24.96 34.39
N PHE A 303 -10.69 -24.10 34.67
CA PHE A 303 -9.38 -24.62 35.12
C PHE A 303 -8.71 -23.73 36.19
N PRO A 304 -8.43 -24.24 37.41
CA PRO A 304 -7.63 -23.53 38.40
C PRO A 304 -6.14 -23.64 38.06
N GLY A 305 -5.44 -22.51 37.94
CA GLY A 305 -3.97 -22.46 37.86
C GLY A 305 -3.36 -21.98 36.54
N VAL A 306 -4.18 -21.66 35.53
CA VAL A 306 -3.72 -21.02 34.28
C VAL A 306 -4.26 -19.59 34.28
N THR A 307 -3.38 -18.59 34.13
CA THR A 307 -3.88 -17.21 34.03
C THR A 307 -4.67 -17.07 32.72
N LYS A 308 -5.71 -16.23 32.72
CA LYS A 308 -6.48 -15.93 31.49
C LYS A 308 -5.54 -15.54 30.33
N PHE A 309 -4.49 -14.77 30.63
CA PHE A 309 -3.41 -14.42 29.70
C PHE A 309 -2.72 -15.65 29.07
N ASP A 310 -2.39 -16.68 29.84
CA ASP A 310 -1.75 -17.90 29.33
C ASP A 310 -2.69 -18.74 28.47
N ALA A 311 -3.98 -18.79 28.82
CA ALA A 311 -5.00 -19.49 28.04
C ALA A 311 -5.22 -18.79 26.68
N ASP A 312 -5.29 -17.46 26.68
CA ASP A 312 -5.50 -16.67 25.49
C ASP A 312 -4.25 -16.61 24.59
N LEU A 313 -3.05 -16.58 25.19
CA LEU A 313 -1.80 -16.74 24.45
C LEU A 313 -1.70 -18.13 23.78
N LYS A 314 -2.13 -19.20 24.47
CA LYS A 314 -2.22 -20.55 23.87
C LYS A 314 -3.26 -20.63 22.76
N ALA A 315 -4.40 -19.95 22.90
CA ALA A 315 -5.42 -19.83 21.84
C ALA A 315 -4.91 -19.03 20.62
N SER A 316 -4.07 -17.99 20.83
CA SER A 316 -3.34 -17.27 19.77
C SER A 316 -2.38 -18.17 18.99
N GLN A 317 -1.77 -19.11 19.71
CA GLN A 317 -0.77 -20.06 19.21
C GLN A 317 -1.39 -21.30 18.57
N ALA A 318 -2.64 -21.64 18.93
CA ALA A 318 -3.40 -22.69 18.26
C ALA A 318 -3.66 -22.25 16.82
N GLU A 319 -3.05 -22.95 15.86
CA GLU A 319 -3.19 -22.61 14.46
C GLU A 319 -4.65 -22.72 14.05
N GLY A 320 -5.28 -21.58 13.74
CA GLY A 320 -6.62 -21.59 13.17
C GLY A 320 -6.61 -22.34 11.83
N SER A 321 -7.67 -23.08 11.51
CA SER A 321 -7.73 -23.92 10.30
C SER A 321 -7.45 -23.16 9.00
N VAL A 322 -7.66 -21.85 8.96
CA VAL A 322 -7.29 -20.97 7.83
C VAL A 322 -5.77 -20.77 7.75
N ALA A 323 -5.10 -20.57 8.89
CA ALA A 323 -3.65 -20.45 8.94
C ALA A 323 -2.97 -21.77 8.55
N GLU A 324 -3.49 -22.91 8.98
CA GLU A 324 -3.00 -24.23 8.52
C GLU A 324 -3.09 -24.35 7.00
N LEU A 325 -4.24 -23.96 6.43
CA LEU A 325 -4.45 -24.04 4.99
C LEU A 325 -3.53 -23.07 4.23
N VAL A 326 -3.37 -21.84 4.71
CA VAL A 326 -2.46 -20.82 4.15
C VAL A 326 -1.00 -21.27 4.14
N ASN A 327 -0.57 -22.04 5.14
CA ASN A 327 0.80 -22.54 5.25
C ASN A 327 0.99 -23.95 4.64
N SER A 328 -0.05 -24.51 4.00
CA SER A 328 0.01 -25.85 3.39
C SER A 328 0.56 -25.83 1.95
N LEU A 329 0.98 -27.00 1.44
CA LEU A 329 1.41 -27.18 0.04
C LEU A 329 0.27 -26.98 -0.99
N LEU A 330 -0.97 -26.78 -0.54
CA LEU A 330 -2.13 -26.46 -1.39
C LEU A 330 -2.19 -24.98 -1.75
N THR A 331 -1.72 -24.09 -0.86
CA THR A 331 -1.49 -22.66 -1.13
C THR A 331 -0.13 -22.37 -1.74
N ASP A 332 0.78 -23.35 -1.76
CA ASP A 332 2.00 -23.32 -2.56
C ASP A 332 1.67 -23.40 -4.05
N MET A 333 1.05 -22.32 -4.55
CA MET A 333 0.59 -22.10 -5.92
C MET A 333 1.74 -21.85 -6.90
N PHE A 334 2.95 -22.27 -6.52
CA PHE A 334 4.20 -21.90 -7.18
C PHE A 334 5.12 -23.07 -7.49
N THR A 335 4.59 -24.28 -7.58
CA THR A 335 5.28 -25.33 -8.32
C THR A 335 5.02 -25.12 -9.81
N ASN A 336 5.88 -24.31 -10.44
CA ASN A 336 6.18 -24.26 -11.87
C ASN A 336 5.09 -24.78 -12.83
N VAL A 337 4.17 -23.91 -13.25
CA VAL A 337 3.48 -24.07 -14.54
C VAL A 337 3.76 -22.83 -15.38
N LEU A 338 5.03 -22.70 -15.78
CA LEU A 338 5.36 -21.99 -17.01
C LEU A 338 4.85 -22.86 -18.17
N ARG A 339 4.08 -22.23 -19.07
CA ARG A 339 3.68 -22.72 -20.39
C ARG A 339 2.83 -24.01 -20.44
N GLY A 340 1.55 -23.81 -20.70
CA GLY A 340 0.73 -24.80 -21.39
C GLY A 340 -0.73 -24.69 -20.98
N LEU A 341 -1.61 -24.53 -21.97
CA LEU A 341 -3.08 -24.52 -21.90
C LEU A 341 -3.73 -23.13 -21.84
N PHE A 342 -3.53 -22.35 -22.90
CA PHE A 342 -4.60 -21.49 -23.39
C PHE A 342 -5.71 -22.37 -23.97
N GLY A 343 -6.65 -22.77 -23.11
CA GLY A 343 -8.01 -23.08 -23.53
C GLY A 343 -8.80 -21.76 -23.52
N ASN A 344 -9.37 -21.40 -24.66
CA ASN A 344 -10.17 -20.19 -24.87
C ASN A 344 -11.46 -20.21 -24.02
N ALA A 345 -11.35 -19.87 -22.74
CA ALA A 345 -12.43 -19.37 -21.86
C ALA A 345 -11.84 -19.14 -20.46
N GLY A 346 -11.08 -18.06 -20.28
CA GLY A 346 -10.83 -17.54 -18.93
C GLY A 346 -12.16 -17.13 -18.28
N PRO A 347 -12.31 -17.20 -16.94
CA PRO A 347 -13.49 -16.69 -16.28
C PRO A 347 -13.70 -15.23 -16.66
N THR A 348 -14.94 -14.81 -16.92
CA THR A 348 -15.25 -13.39 -17.10
C THR A 348 -14.76 -12.61 -15.88
N PRO A 349 -14.23 -11.36 -16.01
CA PRO A 349 -13.71 -10.60 -14.87
C PRO A 349 -14.69 -10.52 -13.68
N ARG A 350 -16.00 -10.55 -13.97
CA ARG A 350 -17.10 -10.63 -13.00
C ARG A 350 -16.98 -11.81 -12.02
N SER A 351 -16.87 -13.04 -12.52
CA SER A 351 -16.78 -14.23 -11.67
C SER A 351 -15.48 -14.22 -10.85
N ALA A 352 -14.41 -13.68 -11.42
CA ALA A 352 -13.10 -13.77 -10.80
C ALA A 352 -12.91 -12.83 -9.60
N PHE A 353 -13.46 -11.60 -9.61
CA PHE A 353 -13.40 -10.72 -8.44
C PHE A 353 -14.23 -11.25 -7.26
N GLU A 354 -15.41 -11.80 -7.55
CA GLU A 354 -16.25 -12.47 -6.55
C GLU A 354 -15.58 -13.74 -6.00
N GLU A 355 -15.02 -14.59 -6.87
CA GLU A 355 -14.32 -15.82 -6.50
C GLU A 355 -13.04 -15.54 -5.69
N CYS A 356 -12.30 -14.48 -6.06
CA CYS A 356 -11.11 -14.03 -5.32
C CYS A 356 -11.48 -13.24 -4.06
N ARG A 357 -12.74 -12.83 -3.87
CA ARG A 357 -13.22 -11.95 -2.79
C ARG A 357 -12.53 -10.59 -2.75
N ILE A 358 -12.20 -10.03 -3.91
CA ILE A 358 -11.65 -8.67 -4.01
C ILE A 358 -12.79 -7.66 -3.87
N SER A 359 -12.67 -6.73 -2.94
CA SER A 359 -13.65 -5.67 -2.72
C SER A 359 -13.19 -4.33 -3.29
N ILE A 360 -14.14 -3.58 -3.82
CA ILE A 360 -13.93 -2.27 -4.43
C ILE A 360 -14.49 -1.18 -3.51
N SER A 361 -13.71 -0.14 -3.27
CA SER A 361 -14.15 1.07 -2.58
C SER A 361 -15.04 1.88 -3.49
N PHE A 362 -16.32 2.00 -3.18
CA PHE A 362 -17.28 2.71 -4.01
C PHE A 362 -16.97 4.21 -4.08
N THR A 363 -16.71 4.83 -2.94
CA THR A 363 -16.43 6.28 -2.83
C THR A 363 -15.10 6.72 -3.42
N MET A 364 -14.08 5.84 -3.40
CA MET A 364 -12.78 6.14 -4.01
C MET A 364 -12.70 5.72 -5.48
N SER A 365 -13.61 4.87 -5.93
CA SER A 365 -13.73 4.50 -7.34
C SER A 365 -14.46 5.57 -8.13
N ILE A 366 -14.07 5.70 -9.38
CA ILE A 366 -14.62 6.65 -10.34
C ILE A 366 -15.17 5.85 -11.52
N PHE A 367 -16.43 6.07 -11.85
CA PHE A 367 -17.14 5.31 -12.87
C PHE A 367 -17.47 6.20 -14.08
N VAL A 368 -17.20 5.67 -15.27
CA VAL A 368 -17.63 6.19 -16.58
C VAL A 368 -17.34 7.69 -16.74
N GLN A 369 -16.05 8.04 -16.76
CA GLN A 369 -15.57 9.40 -16.96
C GLN A 369 -14.82 9.56 -18.28
N SER A 370 -14.84 10.77 -18.86
CA SER A 370 -14.10 11.10 -20.08
C SER A 370 -12.58 11.21 -19.86
N LYS A 371 -12.16 11.30 -18.59
CA LYS A 371 -10.77 11.32 -18.15
C LYS A 371 -10.59 10.54 -16.86
N VAL A 372 -9.41 9.97 -16.66
CA VAL A 372 -9.08 9.22 -15.44
C VAL A 372 -7.63 9.45 -15.03
N ASN A 373 -7.39 9.51 -13.72
CA ASN A 373 -6.03 9.50 -13.19
C ASN A 373 -5.59 8.05 -12.96
N PHE A 374 -4.48 7.65 -13.56
CA PHE A 374 -3.93 6.31 -13.46
C PHE A 374 -2.40 6.38 -13.40
N LEU A 375 -1.79 5.74 -12.40
CA LEU A 375 -0.33 5.72 -12.19
C LEU A 375 0.31 7.12 -12.32
N SER A 376 -0.21 8.13 -11.63
CA SER A 376 0.30 9.52 -11.68
C SER A 376 0.26 10.19 -13.06
N HIS A 377 -0.60 9.70 -13.96
CA HIS A 377 -0.90 10.28 -15.26
C HIS A 377 -2.41 10.52 -15.38
N GLU A 378 -2.79 11.56 -16.11
CA GLU A 378 -4.16 11.71 -16.58
C GLU A 378 -4.28 11.11 -17.98
N VAL A 379 -5.18 10.15 -18.12
CA VAL A 379 -5.52 9.47 -19.36
C VAL A 379 -6.82 10.05 -19.88
N THR A 380 -6.81 10.45 -21.15
CA THR A 380 -7.97 10.99 -21.86
C THR A 380 -8.03 10.40 -23.27
N ARG A 381 -9.15 10.63 -23.97
CA ARG A 381 -9.25 10.33 -25.40
C ARG A 381 -8.20 11.07 -26.24
N ALA A 382 -7.78 12.27 -25.83
CA ALA A 382 -6.80 13.06 -26.57
C ALA A 382 -5.37 12.50 -26.44
N GLY A 383 -5.11 11.72 -25.39
CA GLY A 383 -3.79 11.22 -25.07
C GLY A 383 -3.55 11.11 -23.57
N ILE A 384 -2.29 10.90 -23.22
CA ILE A 384 -1.80 10.75 -21.86
C ILE A 384 -1.01 12.00 -21.49
N ARG A 385 -1.20 12.53 -20.29
CA ARG A 385 -0.36 13.58 -19.71
C ARG A 385 0.06 13.19 -18.30
N ALA A 386 1.22 13.63 -17.85
CA ALA A 386 1.60 13.50 -16.45
C ALA A 386 0.66 14.34 -15.56
N ASP A 387 0.39 13.88 -14.33
CA ASP A 387 -0.52 14.56 -13.41
C ASP A 387 0.00 15.99 -13.10
N PRO A 388 -0.79 17.05 -13.41
CA PRO A 388 -0.37 18.43 -13.20
C PRO A 388 0.03 18.74 -11.75
N ASN A 389 -0.60 18.11 -10.76
CA ASN A 389 -0.27 18.32 -9.36
C ASN A 389 1.11 17.73 -9.01
N LYS A 390 1.45 16.58 -9.61
CA LYS A 390 2.76 15.95 -9.45
C LYS A 390 3.86 16.76 -10.11
N LEU A 391 3.60 17.23 -11.33
CA LEU A 391 4.55 18.11 -12.03
C LEU A 391 4.75 19.43 -11.28
N LYS A 392 3.68 20.03 -10.75
CA LYS A 392 3.76 21.26 -9.96
C LYS A 392 4.68 21.10 -8.75
N ALA A 393 4.53 20.00 -8.00
CA ALA A 393 5.41 19.70 -6.87
C ALA A 393 6.89 19.63 -7.30
N ILE A 394 7.19 19.00 -8.45
CA ILE A 394 8.55 18.93 -9.00
C ILE A 394 9.09 20.31 -9.40
N THR A 395 8.24 21.18 -9.95
CA THR A 395 8.65 22.55 -10.33
C THR A 395 8.93 23.46 -9.13
N GLU A 396 8.42 23.12 -7.95
CA GLU A 396 8.64 23.86 -6.70
C GLU A 396 9.92 23.40 -5.96
N ILE A 397 10.54 22.29 -6.39
CA ILE A 397 11.78 21.78 -5.79
C ILE A 397 12.90 22.81 -5.93
N SER A 398 13.53 23.17 -4.80
CA SER A 398 14.71 24.04 -4.82
C SER A 398 15.96 23.30 -5.33
N PHE A 399 16.93 24.03 -5.87
CA PHE A 399 18.17 23.42 -6.36
C PHE A 399 18.85 22.56 -5.27
N PRO A 400 19.14 21.27 -5.53
CA PRO A 400 19.71 20.37 -4.54
C PRO A 400 21.05 20.86 -3.99
N ARG A 401 21.28 20.63 -2.69
CA ARG A 401 22.53 20.99 -1.99
C ARG A 401 23.51 19.83 -1.85
N SER A 402 23.22 18.70 -2.47
CA SER A 402 24.07 17.50 -2.40
C SER A 402 23.85 16.61 -3.62
N LYS A 403 24.85 15.78 -3.93
CA LYS A 403 24.77 14.77 -4.99
C LYS A 403 23.59 13.82 -4.80
N LYS A 404 23.34 13.37 -3.56
CA LYS A 404 22.19 12.52 -3.24
C LYS A 404 20.85 13.22 -3.52
N GLY A 405 20.76 14.51 -3.19
CA GLY A 405 19.58 15.31 -3.54
C GLY A 405 19.40 15.45 -5.05
N MET A 406 20.49 15.66 -5.79
CA MET A 406 20.46 15.74 -7.26
C MET A 406 20.01 14.41 -7.90
N GLN A 407 20.54 13.29 -7.40
CA GLN A 407 20.14 11.95 -7.84
C GLN A 407 18.66 11.67 -7.55
N SER A 408 18.13 12.11 -6.41
CA SER A 408 16.71 12.01 -6.09
C SER A 408 15.85 12.80 -7.09
N PHE A 409 16.22 14.05 -7.38
CA PHE A 409 15.55 14.89 -8.36
C PHE A 409 15.55 14.26 -9.76
N LEU A 410 16.70 13.77 -10.23
CA LEU A 410 16.81 13.07 -11.52
C LEU A 410 16.00 11.79 -11.56
N GLY A 411 15.97 11.02 -10.46
CA GLY A 411 15.14 9.82 -10.34
C GLY A 411 13.66 10.13 -10.46
N ALA A 412 13.19 11.19 -9.80
CA ALA A 412 11.80 11.64 -9.90
C ALA A 412 11.44 12.10 -11.32
N LEU A 413 12.34 12.82 -12.01
CA LEU A 413 12.13 13.24 -13.39
C LEU A 413 12.17 12.09 -14.39
N ASN A 414 12.96 11.04 -14.13
CA ASN A 414 13.13 9.94 -15.05
C ASN A 414 11.79 9.25 -15.36
N TYR A 415 10.90 9.13 -14.36
CA TYR A 415 9.55 8.62 -14.52
C TYR A 415 8.71 9.42 -15.53
N TYR A 416 8.94 10.73 -15.61
CA TYR A 416 8.25 11.65 -16.52
C TYR A 416 9.08 12.01 -17.76
N SER A 417 10.25 11.39 -17.96
CA SER A 417 11.23 11.78 -18.98
C SER A 417 10.64 11.84 -20.39
N ARG A 418 9.67 10.97 -20.71
CA ARG A 418 8.99 10.96 -22.02
C ARG A 418 8.16 12.21 -22.33
N PHE A 419 7.73 12.94 -21.30
CA PHE A 419 7.02 14.21 -21.43
C PHE A 419 7.99 15.41 -21.49
N ILE A 420 9.27 15.19 -21.15
CA ILE A 420 10.28 16.24 -21.04
C ILE A 420 11.17 16.21 -22.28
N GLN A 421 10.88 17.10 -23.22
CA GLN A 421 11.67 17.18 -24.45
C GLN A 421 13.14 17.50 -24.17
N ASN A 422 14.05 16.69 -24.71
CA ASN A 422 15.51 16.79 -24.53
C ASN A 422 15.97 16.55 -23.09
N PHE A 423 15.25 15.74 -22.31
CA PHE A 423 15.63 15.36 -20.95
C PHE A 423 17.09 14.92 -20.84
N ALA A 424 17.55 13.97 -21.67
CA ALA A 424 18.92 13.46 -21.62
C ALA A 424 19.99 14.55 -21.81
N VAL A 425 19.71 15.56 -22.64
CA VAL A 425 20.65 16.66 -22.94
C VAL A 425 20.89 17.52 -21.70
N TYR A 426 19.83 17.94 -21.01
CA TYR A 426 19.96 18.74 -19.80
C TYR A 426 20.31 17.89 -18.59
N GLY A 427 19.84 16.64 -18.55
CA GLY A 427 20.15 15.66 -17.52
C GLY A 427 21.63 15.32 -17.48
N ALA A 428 22.32 15.25 -18.63
CA ALA A 428 23.76 14.98 -18.68
C ALA A 428 24.59 15.93 -17.81
N ALA A 429 24.26 17.23 -17.83
CA ALA A 429 24.94 18.22 -16.99
C ALA A 429 24.72 17.99 -15.48
N LEU A 430 23.60 17.37 -15.09
CA LEU A 430 23.30 17.04 -13.69
C LEU A 430 23.89 15.68 -13.28
N TYR A 431 23.99 14.73 -14.21
CA TYR A 431 24.61 13.42 -13.96
C TYR A 431 26.13 13.52 -13.75
N GLN A 432 26.75 14.55 -14.30
CA GLN A 432 28.19 14.80 -14.16
C GLN A 432 28.59 15.38 -12.80
N ASP A 433 27.63 15.89 -12.01
CA ASP A 433 27.90 16.48 -10.71
C ASP A 433 28.52 15.46 -9.74
N LYS A 434 29.66 15.85 -9.16
CA LYS A 434 30.37 15.13 -8.10
C LYS A 434 30.01 15.69 -6.74
N GLU A 435 30.40 14.97 -5.69
CA GLU A 435 30.14 15.42 -4.31
C GLU A 435 30.93 16.69 -3.98
N GLU A 436 32.12 16.84 -4.55
CA GLU A 436 33.00 18.01 -4.46
C GLU A 436 32.36 19.28 -5.04
N ASP A 437 31.54 19.16 -6.09
CA ASP A 437 30.91 20.31 -6.76
C ASP A 437 29.88 21.01 -5.85
N PHE A 438 29.34 20.31 -4.86
CA PHE A 438 28.43 20.89 -3.87
C PHE A 438 29.15 21.49 -2.66
N ALA A 439 30.48 21.39 -2.57
CA ALA A 439 31.27 22.00 -1.51
C ALA A 439 31.47 23.51 -1.72
N ALA A 440 31.96 24.21 -0.70
CA ALA A 440 32.23 25.65 -0.77
C ALA A 440 33.27 25.95 -1.87
N GLY A 441 32.85 26.61 -2.94
CA GLY A 441 33.71 26.94 -4.09
C GLY A 441 33.57 26.03 -5.32
N GLY A 442 32.69 25.01 -5.28
CA GLY A 442 32.40 24.17 -6.45
C GLY A 442 31.64 24.89 -7.56
N ASP A 443 31.90 24.52 -8.81
CA ASP A 443 31.22 25.09 -9.99
C ASP A 443 29.98 24.27 -10.38
N VAL A 444 28.82 24.76 -9.95
CA VAL A 444 27.51 24.18 -10.31
C VAL A 444 26.74 25.05 -11.31
N LEU A 445 27.41 25.95 -12.04
CA LEU A 445 26.73 26.93 -12.88
C LEU A 445 26.02 26.28 -14.07
N ALA A 446 26.66 25.30 -14.72
CA ALA A 446 26.05 24.50 -15.78
C ALA A 446 24.86 23.69 -15.25
N ALA A 447 25.02 23.04 -14.09
CA ALA A 447 23.97 22.29 -13.43
C ALA A 447 22.76 23.17 -13.08
N ARG A 448 22.97 24.36 -12.53
CA ARG A 448 21.89 25.31 -12.21
C ARG A 448 21.10 25.75 -13.45
N ARG A 449 21.77 26.01 -14.57
CA ARG A 449 21.10 26.36 -15.84
C ARG A 449 20.27 25.20 -16.39
N SER A 450 20.82 23.99 -16.36
CA SER A 450 20.13 22.78 -16.81
C SER A 450 18.94 22.45 -15.90
N PHE A 451 19.11 22.57 -14.59
CA PHE A 451 18.04 22.40 -13.59
C PHE A 451 16.87 23.35 -13.86
N ALA A 452 17.12 24.66 -13.98
CA ALA A 452 16.07 25.64 -14.26
C ALA A 452 15.38 25.39 -15.62
N THR A 453 16.13 24.89 -16.60
CA THR A 453 15.57 24.52 -17.91
C THR A 453 14.69 23.28 -17.85
N LEU A 454 15.10 22.27 -17.08
CA LEU A 454 14.28 21.08 -16.83
C LEU A 454 13.00 21.44 -16.09
N GLN A 455 13.05 22.29 -15.05
CA GLN A 455 11.83 22.75 -14.36
C GLN A 455 10.85 23.44 -15.29
N ARG A 456 11.33 24.32 -16.19
CA ARG A 456 10.49 24.96 -17.20
C ARG A 456 9.84 23.94 -18.13
N LYS A 457 10.62 22.97 -18.62
CA LYS A 457 10.13 21.91 -19.52
C LYS A 457 9.14 20.96 -18.86
N VAL A 458 9.28 20.73 -17.56
CA VAL A 458 8.32 20.00 -16.75
C VAL A 458 7.02 20.78 -16.62
N ALA A 459 7.09 22.09 -16.38
CA ALA A 459 5.90 22.95 -16.33
C ALA A 459 5.15 23.01 -17.68
N GLU A 460 5.89 22.95 -18.79
CA GLU A 460 5.38 22.97 -20.16
C GLU A 460 5.11 21.57 -20.75
N ALA A 461 5.11 20.52 -19.92
CA ALA A 461 4.97 19.14 -20.37
C ALA A 461 3.68 18.95 -21.21
N PRO A 462 3.78 18.45 -22.45
CA PRO A 462 2.65 18.35 -23.35
C PRO A 462 1.79 17.11 -23.05
N ILE A 463 0.60 17.08 -23.65
CA ILE A 463 -0.18 15.85 -23.79
C ILE A 463 0.47 15.02 -24.90
N LEU A 464 0.87 13.78 -24.58
CA LEU A 464 1.30 12.81 -25.57
C LEU A 464 0.06 12.16 -26.18
N ARG A 465 -0.21 12.48 -27.45
CA ARG A 465 -1.34 11.88 -28.18
C ARG A 465 -1.13 10.39 -28.37
N HIS A 466 -2.24 9.66 -28.40
CA HIS A 466 -2.24 8.24 -28.76
C HIS A 466 -1.65 8.06 -30.16
N PHE A 467 -0.87 6.99 -30.32
CA PHE A 467 -0.19 6.70 -31.57
C PHE A 467 -1.20 6.26 -32.64
N SER A 468 -1.17 6.90 -33.82
CA SER A 468 -1.98 6.49 -34.96
C SER A 468 -1.09 5.81 -35.99
N ARG A 469 -1.43 4.56 -36.34
CA ARG A 469 -0.73 3.78 -37.37
C ARG A 469 -0.95 4.33 -38.78
N ASP A 470 -2.02 5.10 -38.97
CA ASP A 470 -2.44 5.60 -40.28
C ASP A 470 -1.77 6.91 -40.68
N LEU A 471 -1.05 7.55 -39.74
CA LEU A 471 -0.38 8.82 -39.96
C LEU A 471 1.14 8.61 -40.11
N PRO A 472 1.83 9.38 -40.97
CA PRO A 472 3.27 9.33 -41.10
C PRO A 472 3.97 9.67 -39.77
N VAL A 473 5.03 8.92 -39.48
CA VAL A 473 5.85 9.10 -38.28
C VAL A 473 7.07 9.95 -38.64
N HIS A 474 7.18 11.11 -38.01
CA HIS A 474 8.35 11.97 -38.07
C HIS A 474 9.18 11.82 -36.80
N VAL A 475 10.45 11.46 -36.97
CA VAL A 475 11.43 11.37 -35.87
C VAL A 475 12.38 12.53 -35.98
N THR A 476 12.41 13.38 -34.96
CA THR A 476 13.42 14.44 -34.82
C THR A 476 14.49 13.97 -33.85
N LEU A 477 15.75 14.04 -34.26
CA LEU A 477 16.89 13.58 -33.48
C LEU A 477 17.78 14.76 -33.12
N PHE A 478 18.16 14.84 -31.86
CA PHE A 478 19.13 15.81 -31.34
C PHE A 478 20.23 15.03 -30.64
N ALA A 479 21.48 15.31 -30.96
CA ALA A 479 22.63 14.68 -30.35
C ALA A 479 23.67 15.74 -29.99
N ASN A 480 24.36 15.53 -28.86
CA ASN A 480 25.61 16.20 -28.53
C ASN A 480 26.64 15.14 -28.10
N GLU A 481 27.81 15.58 -27.65
CA GLU A 481 28.91 14.67 -27.25
C GLU A 481 28.53 13.69 -26.13
N TRP A 482 27.48 13.97 -25.34
CA TRP A 482 27.17 13.26 -24.10
C TRP A 482 25.78 12.60 -24.08
N ALA A 483 24.88 12.98 -24.99
CA ALA A 483 23.49 12.55 -24.98
C ALA A 483 22.86 12.57 -26.38
N VAL A 484 21.94 11.62 -26.59
CA VAL A 484 21.03 11.59 -27.72
C VAL A 484 19.59 11.73 -27.20
N SER A 485 18.81 12.56 -27.87
CA SER A 485 17.38 12.77 -27.61
C SER A 485 16.61 12.58 -28.91
N THR A 486 15.49 11.87 -28.83
CA THR A 486 14.58 11.68 -29.96
C THR A 486 13.18 12.13 -29.60
N MET A 487 12.49 12.72 -30.56
CA MET A 487 11.08 13.10 -30.44
C MET A 487 10.31 12.50 -31.61
N TRP A 488 9.26 11.76 -31.29
CA TRP A 488 8.40 11.09 -32.24
C TRP A 488 7.12 11.91 -32.40
N ARG A 489 6.75 12.20 -33.64
CA ARG A 489 5.51 12.92 -33.96
C ARG A 489 4.77 12.17 -35.04
N SER A 490 3.53 11.81 -34.75
CA SER A 490 2.55 11.38 -35.72
C SER A 490 1.75 12.61 -36.16
N ARG A 491 1.76 12.96 -37.45
CA ARG A 491 1.07 14.15 -37.98
C ARG A 491 0.21 13.81 -39.17
#